data_AF-A0A5C7P5I2-F1
#
_entry.id   AF-A0A5C7P5I2-F1
#
_cell.length_a   1.000
_cell.length_b   1.000
_cell.length_c   1.000
_cell.angle_alpha   90.00
_cell.angle_beta   90.00
_cell.angle_gamma   90.00
#
_symmetry.space_group_name_H-M   'P 1'
#
loop_
_entity.id
_entity.type
_entity.pdbx_description
1 polymer ?
#
loop_
_entity_poly.entity_id
_entity_poly.type
_entity_poly.pdbx_seq_one_letter_code
_entity_poly.pdbx_strand_id
1 'polypeptide(L)'
;MMLSPAIAGLLATKRPDSRTWVELVGLLNDQTTATEIAAIKRGLASWPKELPRPAPKGLPQALPLCLDVAENEQLYHHYIAEICGSPRLRLRDGSPAVSLWRQPRGTVTLQGGGQVTLGAGQPGLADIGGFMTVEWWQCRLPGCCPDSQGFCQNPKHYRHTNLYVEIEAKLDGKIPPNAREYRGNSKRALTQTEQDQCQRQQAMLRRGGCYIFAERTAEAIEALVQYRDEVLARMS
;
A
#
# COMPACT_ATOMS: atom_id res chain seq x y z
N MET A 1 -27.42 -6.02 22.32
CA MET A 1 -28.04 -5.01 21.42
C MET A 1 -27.45 -5.22 20.04
N MET A 2 -28.28 -5.52 19.04
CA MET A 2 -27.83 -5.67 17.66
C MET A 2 -27.70 -4.27 17.04
N LEU A 3 -26.59 -4.02 16.34
CA LEU A 3 -26.45 -2.82 15.51
C LEU A 3 -27.56 -2.80 14.46
N SER A 4 -27.96 -1.60 14.01
CA SER A 4 -28.90 -1.50 12.89
C SER A 4 -28.34 -2.24 11.67
N PRO A 5 -29.18 -2.88 10.83
CA PRO A 5 -28.73 -3.58 9.64
C PRO A 5 -27.90 -2.71 8.69
N ALA A 6 -28.22 -1.41 8.61
CA ALA A 6 -27.48 -0.45 7.81
C ALA A 6 -26.04 -0.23 8.31
N ILE A 7 -25.86 -0.03 9.62
CA ILE A 7 -24.53 0.11 10.23
C ILE A 7 -23.73 -1.19 10.09
N ALA A 8 -24.36 -2.34 10.33
CA ALA A 8 -23.73 -3.64 10.15
C ALA A 8 -23.28 -3.87 8.70
N GLY A 9 -24.11 -3.48 7.73
CA GLY A 9 -23.77 -3.54 6.30
C GLY A 9 -22.56 -2.69 5.94
N LEU A 10 -22.50 -1.43 6.42
CA LEU A 10 -21.36 -0.55 6.18
C LEU A 10 -20.07 -1.09 6.81
N LEU A 11 -20.14 -1.62 8.04
CA LEU A 11 -18.98 -2.22 8.71
C LEU A 11 -18.45 -3.45 7.97
N ALA A 12 -19.32 -4.21 7.29
CA ALA A 12 -18.97 -5.40 6.51
C ALA A 12 -18.50 -5.08 5.07
N THR A 13 -18.40 -3.81 4.69
CA THR A 13 -17.94 -3.41 3.36
C THR A 13 -16.55 -3.97 3.09
N LYS A 14 -16.38 -4.68 1.97
CA LYS A 14 -15.12 -5.37 1.63
C LYS A 14 -13.93 -4.40 1.46
N ARG A 15 -14.19 -3.21 0.93
CA ARG A 15 -13.21 -2.13 0.75
C ARG A 15 -13.81 -0.81 1.25
N PRO A 16 -13.88 -0.58 2.57
CA PRO A 16 -14.46 0.64 3.11
C PRO A 16 -13.57 1.82 2.73
N ASP A 17 -14.15 2.94 2.36
CA ASP A 17 -13.45 4.15 1.90
C ASP A 17 -13.96 5.39 2.65
N SER A 18 -13.49 6.58 2.26
CA SER A 18 -13.91 7.85 2.84
C SER A 18 -15.41 8.09 2.74
N ARG A 19 -16.07 7.60 1.68
CA ARG A 19 -17.53 7.69 1.53
C ARG A 19 -18.25 6.76 2.50
N THR A 20 -17.75 5.53 2.63
CA THR A 20 -18.26 4.54 3.60
C THR A 20 -18.20 5.10 5.03
N TRP A 21 -17.12 5.82 5.38
CA TRP A 21 -17.02 6.51 6.67
C TRP A 21 -18.08 7.61 6.85
N VAL A 22 -18.27 8.46 5.84
CA VAL A 22 -19.27 9.54 5.87
C VAL A 22 -20.69 8.98 6.00
N GLU A 23 -21.01 7.90 5.28
CA GLU A 23 -22.31 7.22 5.38
C GLU A 23 -22.52 6.64 6.78
N LEU A 24 -21.50 5.99 7.35
CA LEU A 24 -21.58 5.42 8.71
C LEU A 24 -21.84 6.51 9.74
N VAL A 25 -21.10 7.62 9.66
CA VAL A 25 -21.29 8.79 10.53
C VAL A 25 -22.69 9.39 10.36
N GLY A 26 -23.21 9.45 9.13
CA GLY A 26 -24.53 9.98 8.84
C GLY A 26 -25.69 9.20 9.47
N LEU A 27 -25.43 7.95 9.90
CA LEU A 27 -26.39 7.13 10.65
C LEU A 27 -26.31 7.34 12.17
N LEU A 28 -25.32 8.08 12.66
CA LEU A 28 -25.16 8.39 14.08
C LEU A 28 -25.87 9.70 14.43
N ASN A 29 -26.32 9.81 15.68
CA ASN A 29 -27.00 10.99 16.20
C ASN A 29 -26.81 11.10 17.73
N ASP A 30 -27.42 12.11 18.34
CA ASP A 30 -27.34 12.36 19.79
C ASP A 30 -27.94 11.26 20.67
N GLN A 31 -28.74 10.37 20.09
CA GLN A 31 -29.34 9.23 20.77
C GLN A 31 -28.51 7.95 20.63
N THR A 32 -27.40 7.97 19.85
CA THR A 32 -26.52 6.81 19.72
C THR A 32 -25.89 6.47 21.06
N THR A 33 -26.17 5.26 21.55
CA THR A 33 -25.79 4.82 22.88
C THR A 33 -24.31 4.45 22.98
N ALA A 34 -23.74 4.52 24.17
CA ALA A 34 -22.35 4.08 24.41
C ALA A 34 -22.12 2.59 24.03
N THR A 35 -23.14 1.74 24.18
CA THR A 35 -23.07 0.33 23.79
C THR A 35 -22.99 0.16 22.27
N GLU A 36 -23.74 0.96 21.51
CA GLU A 36 -23.65 0.99 20.04
C GLU A 36 -22.29 1.52 19.60
N ILE A 37 -21.80 2.62 20.17
CA ILE A 37 -20.45 3.14 19.89
C ILE A 37 -19.38 2.06 20.15
N ALA A 38 -19.46 1.32 21.26
CA ALA A 38 -18.53 0.23 21.55
C ALA A 38 -18.62 -0.92 20.52
N ALA A 39 -19.83 -1.24 20.04
CA ALA A 39 -20.04 -2.26 19.02
C ALA A 39 -19.50 -1.82 17.65
N ILE A 40 -19.74 -0.57 17.25
CA ILE A 40 -19.18 0.02 16.02
C ILE A 40 -17.66 0.01 16.08
N LYS A 41 -17.06 0.44 17.20
CA LYS A 41 -15.61 0.44 17.40
C LYS A 41 -14.99 -0.96 17.20
N ARG A 42 -15.66 -2.01 17.67
CA ARG A 42 -15.22 -3.40 17.42
C ARG A 42 -15.27 -3.77 15.94
N GLY A 43 -16.32 -3.38 15.22
CA GLY A 43 -16.41 -3.61 13.77
C GLY A 43 -15.30 -2.89 13.00
N LEU A 44 -15.02 -1.63 13.36
CA LEU A 44 -13.96 -0.82 12.75
C LEU A 44 -12.54 -1.36 12.99
N ALA A 45 -12.33 -2.30 13.93
CA ALA A 45 -11.02 -2.93 14.12
C ALA A 45 -10.57 -3.75 12.90
N SER A 46 -11.52 -4.16 12.04
CA SER A 46 -11.24 -4.84 10.78
C SER A 46 -10.97 -3.89 9.61
N TRP A 47 -11.20 -2.59 9.78
CA TRP A 47 -10.96 -1.60 8.74
C TRP A 47 -9.46 -1.31 8.60
N PRO A 48 -9.00 -0.87 7.41
CA PRO A 48 -7.60 -0.51 7.19
C PRO A 48 -7.17 0.63 8.13
N LYS A 49 -5.93 0.55 8.64
CA LYS A 49 -5.33 1.60 9.49
C LYS A 49 -4.96 2.84 8.68
N GLU A 50 -4.86 2.70 7.37
CA GLU A 50 -4.54 3.74 6.40
C GLU A 50 -5.75 4.62 6.07
N LEU A 51 -6.97 4.18 6.40
CA LEU A 51 -8.20 4.90 6.10
C LEU A 51 -8.45 6.00 7.14
N PRO A 52 -8.37 7.30 6.77
CA PRO A 52 -8.69 8.39 7.69
C PRO A 52 -10.16 8.34 8.10
N ARG A 53 -10.41 8.50 9.39
CA ARG A 53 -11.77 8.57 9.98
C ARG A 53 -11.88 9.89 10.75
N PRO A 54 -12.09 11.02 10.06
CA PRO A 54 -12.14 12.34 10.68
C PRO A 54 -13.33 12.48 11.63
N ALA A 55 -13.17 13.34 12.64
CA ALA A 55 -14.19 13.58 13.65
C ALA A 55 -15.50 14.12 13.03
N PRO A 56 -16.66 13.54 13.37
CA PRO A 56 -17.94 14.04 12.92
C PRO A 56 -18.29 15.36 13.61
N LYS A 57 -18.84 16.32 12.85
CA LYS A 57 -19.28 17.61 13.38
C LYS A 57 -20.50 17.40 14.29
N GLY A 58 -20.46 17.96 15.50
CA GLY A 58 -21.60 17.96 16.42
C GLY A 58 -21.87 16.65 17.17
N LEU A 59 -21.02 15.61 17.02
CA LEU A 59 -21.20 14.30 17.67
C LEU A 59 -19.99 13.93 18.54
N PRO A 60 -19.77 14.60 19.69
CA PRO A 60 -18.61 14.34 20.55
C PRO A 60 -18.52 12.89 21.07
N GLN A 61 -19.65 12.21 21.24
CA GLN A 61 -19.74 10.81 21.64
C GLN A 61 -19.14 9.83 20.62
N ALA A 62 -18.98 10.24 19.36
CA ALA A 62 -18.42 9.42 18.29
C ALA A 62 -16.89 9.56 18.14
N LEU A 63 -16.23 10.43 18.91
CA LEU A 63 -14.78 10.60 18.90
C LEU A 63 -13.98 9.27 19.06
N PRO A 64 -14.41 8.29 19.88
CA PRO A 64 -13.71 7.00 20.01
C PRO A 64 -13.68 6.14 18.74
N LEU A 65 -14.46 6.49 17.71
CA LEU A 65 -14.52 5.80 16.41
C LEU A 65 -13.53 6.36 15.40
N CYS A 66 -12.99 7.55 15.67
CA CYS A 66 -12.16 8.32 14.76
C CYS A 66 -10.72 7.78 14.72
N LEU A 67 -10.03 8.07 13.62
CA LEU A 67 -8.64 7.75 13.41
C LEU A 67 -8.04 8.84 12.54
N ASP A 68 -7.11 9.59 13.12
CA ASP A 68 -6.30 10.52 12.36
C ASP A 68 -5.17 9.77 11.66
N VAL A 69 -5.04 9.99 10.35
CA VAL A 69 -4.01 9.38 9.53
C VAL A 69 -3.41 10.48 8.67
N ALA A 70 -2.11 10.68 8.82
CA ALA A 70 -1.34 11.67 8.07
C ALA A 70 -0.25 10.99 7.24
N GLU A 71 0.10 11.61 6.11
CA GLU A 71 1.19 11.17 5.22
C GLU A 71 2.55 11.52 5.85
N ASN A 72 2.93 10.76 6.88
CA ASN A 72 4.12 10.98 7.72
C ASN A 72 4.96 9.70 7.89
N GLU A 73 6.08 9.82 8.61
CA GLU A 73 7.00 8.70 8.85
C GLU A 73 6.34 7.48 9.51
N GLN A 74 5.35 7.68 10.38
CA GLN A 74 4.61 6.56 10.97
C GLN A 74 3.81 5.78 9.92
N LEU A 75 3.17 6.46 8.98
CA LEU A 75 2.47 5.81 7.87
C LEU A 75 3.44 5.03 6.98
N TYR A 76 4.57 5.62 6.61
CA TYR A 76 5.56 4.95 5.75
C TYR A 76 6.19 3.74 6.46
N HIS A 77 6.47 3.82 7.76
CA HIS A 77 6.93 2.68 8.56
C HIS A 77 5.88 1.56 8.63
N HIS A 78 4.60 1.91 8.79
CA HIS A 78 3.50 0.93 8.72
C HIS A 78 3.50 0.21 7.36
N TYR A 79 3.64 0.94 6.26
CA TYR A 79 3.72 0.33 4.93
C TYR A 79 4.90 -0.62 4.78
N ILE A 80 6.10 -0.18 5.15
CA ILE A 80 7.32 -0.99 5.07
C ILE A 80 7.17 -2.26 5.91
N ALA A 81 6.68 -2.14 7.15
CA ALA A 81 6.52 -3.26 8.07
C ALA A 81 5.52 -4.30 7.55
N GLU A 82 4.33 -3.88 7.12
CA GLU A 82 3.29 -4.79 6.62
C GLU A 82 3.72 -5.48 5.31
N ILE A 83 4.32 -4.73 4.39
CA ILE A 83 4.75 -5.28 3.09
C ILE A 83 5.90 -6.29 3.30
N CYS A 84 6.94 -5.92 4.05
CA CYS A 84 8.05 -6.81 4.39
C CYS A 84 7.60 -7.98 5.27
N GLY A 85 6.56 -7.79 6.09
CA GLY A 85 5.94 -8.81 6.95
C GLY A 85 5.03 -9.80 6.21
N SER A 86 4.65 -9.52 4.96
CA SER A 86 3.65 -10.30 4.24
C SER A 86 4.11 -11.73 3.92
N PRO A 87 3.34 -12.77 4.29
CA PRO A 87 3.66 -14.16 3.93
C PRO A 87 3.58 -14.40 2.41
N ARG A 88 2.91 -13.54 1.66
CA ARG A 88 2.82 -13.62 0.19
C ARG A 88 4.11 -13.18 -0.51
N LEU A 89 4.95 -12.43 0.20
CA LEU A 89 6.23 -11.90 -0.27
C LEU A 89 7.37 -12.57 0.50
N ARG A 90 7.46 -13.90 0.35
CA ARG A 90 8.50 -14.75 0.93
C ARG A 90 9.25 -15.49 -0.16
N LEU A 91 10.56 -15.62 0.03
CA LEU A 91 11.42 -16.49 -0.75
C LEU A 91 11.21 -17.94 -0.31
N ARG A 92 11.78 -18.87 -1.07
CA ARG A 92 11.65 -20.31 -0.79
C ARG A 92 12.18 -20.68 0.60
N ASP A 93 13.22 -20.01 1.07
CA ASP A 93 13.80 -20.23 2.40
C ASP A 93 13.02 -19.57 3.55
N GLY A 94 11.90 -18.90 3.24
CA GLY A 94 11.08 -18.18 4.21
C GLY A 94 11.59 -16.77 4.54
N SER A 95 12.70 -16.32 3.95
CA SER A 95 13.15 -14.94 4.11
C SER A 95 12.25 -13.95 3.33
N PRO A 96 12.23 -12.65 3.70
CA PRO A 96 11.46 -11.65 2.97
C PRO A 96 11.91 -11.53 1.51
N ALA A 97 10.95 -11.54 0.58
CA ALA A 97 11.22 -11.30 -0.84
C ALA A 97 11.44 -9.82 -1.17
N VAL A 98 11.23 -8.92 -0.21
CA VAL A 98 11.34 -7.47 -0.39
C VAL A 98 12.14 -6.86 0.74
N SER A 99 12.99 -5.88 0.39
CA SER A 99 13.70 -5.02 1.32
C SER A 99 13.39 -3.57 0.95
N LEU A 100 12.60 -2.90 1.79
CA LEU A 100 12.06 -1.57 1.54
C LEU A 100 12.61 -0.54 2.54
N TRP A 101 12.73 0.71 2.10
CA TRP A 101 13.14 1.84 2.95
C TRP A 101 12.37 3.10 2.58
N ARG A 102 12.28 4.03 3.54
CA ARG A 102 11.77 5.39 3.31
C ARG A 102 12.74 6.13 2.41
N GLN A 103 12.25 6.68 1.31
CA GLN A 103 13.04 7.57 0.46
C GLN A 103 13.04 8.97 1.05
N PRO A 104 14.21 9.53 1.43
CA PRO A 104 14.26 10.88 1.97
C PRO A 104 13.89 11.89 0.88
N ARG A 105 12.89 12.75 1.15
CA ARG A 105 12.42 13.81 0.25
C ARG A 105 12.36 15.15 1.00
N GLY A 106 12.48 16.24 0.24
CA GLY A 106 12.27 17.61 0.74
C GLY A 106 13.55 18.32 1.16
N THR A 107 13.41 19.54 1.67
CA THR A 107 14.53 20.39 2.04
C THR A 107 14.77 20.32 3.54
N VAL A 108 15.97 19.90 3.94
CA VAL A 108 16.40 19.89 5.34
C VAL A 108 17.37 21.04 5.57
N THR A 109 17.08 21.85 6.58
CA THR A 109 18.02 22.85 7.09
C THR A 109 19.00 22.16 8.04
N LEU A 110 20.28 22.17 7.68
CA LEU A 110 21.37 21.65 8.50
C LEU A 110 21.61 22.57 9.71
N GLN A 111 22.25 22.03 10.76
CA GLN A 111 22.62 22.81 11.96
C GLN A 111 23.44 24.07 11.65
N GLY A 112 24.18 24.10 10.54
CA GLY A 112 24.94 25.27 10.07
C GLY A 112 24.13 26.28 9.23
N GLY A 113 22.80 26.16 9.14
CA GLY A 113 21.93 27.06 8.38
C GLY A 113 21.88 26.79 6.86
N GLY A 114 22.70 25.86 6.35
CA GLY A 114 22.63 25.42 4.95
C GLY A 114 21.40 24.55 4.69
N GLN A 115 20.80 24.66 3.50
CA GLN A 115 19.69 23.81 3.08
C GLN A 115 20.17 22.71 2.13
N VAL A 116 19.81 21.46 2.41
CA VAL A 116 20.03 20.32 1.51
C VAL A 116 18.67 19.84 1.03
N THR A 117 18.49 19.79 -0.29
CA THR A 117 17.29 19.16 -0.88
C THR A 117 17.56 17.67 -1.06
N LEU A 118 16.91 16.85 -0.24
CA LEU A 118 16.93 15.41 -0.34
C LEU A 118 16.06 14.96 -1.53
N GLY A 119 16.61 14.09 -2.36
CA GLY A 119 15.99 13.69 -3.63
C GLY A 119 16.17 14.70 -4.77
N ALA A 120 17.06 15.71 -4.60
CA ALA A 120 17.39 16.64 -5.68
C ALA A 120 17.83 15.90 -6.96
N GLY A 121 17.20 16.23 -8.09
CA GLY A 121 17.46 15.60 -9.39
C GLY A 121 16.68 14.31 -9.67
N GLN A 122 15.81 13.86 -8.76
CA GLN A 122 14.93 12.71 -8.96
C GLN A 122 13.45 13.10 -8.85
N PRO A 123 12.91 13.86 -9.83
CA PRO A 123 11.50 14.25 -9.81
C PRO A 123 10.60 13.01 -9.83
N GLY A 124 9.51 13.07 -9.05
CA GLY A 124 8.51 12.02 -8.97
C GLY A 124 8.92 10.77 -8.18
N LEU A 125 10.10 10.77 -7.55
CA LEU A 125 10.57 9.69 -6.66
C LEU A 125 9.48 9.33 -5.66
N ALA A 126 9.20 8.05 -5.46
CA ALA A 126 8.13 7.62 -4.57
C ALA A 126 8.41 7.85 -3.08
N ASP A 127 7.48 7.50 -2.21
CA ASP A 127 7.71 7.52 -0.77
C ASP A 127 8.63 6.42 -0.28
N ILE A 128 8.44 5.23 -0.84
CA ILE A 128 9.09 4.00 -0.42
C ILE A 128 9.82 3.43 -1.63
N GLY A 129 11.10 3.14 -1.44
CA GLY A 129 11.96 2.51 -2.42
C GLY A 129 12.45 1.17 -1.90
N GLY A 130 12.83 0.28 -2.79
CA GLY A 130 13.25 -1.04 -2.36
C GLY A 130 13.79 -1.92 -3.45
N PHE A 131 14.20 -3.11 -3.03
CA PHE A 131 14.45 -4.23 -3.93
C PHE A 131 13.45 -5.34 -3.64
N MET A 132 12.98 -5.97 -4.71
CA MET A 132 12.25 -7.23 -4.68
C MET A 132 13.14 -8.32 -5.28
N THR A 133 13.43 -9.33 -4.49
CA THR A 133 14.12 -10.54 -4.93
C THR A 133 13.10 -11.47 -5.59
N VAL A 134 13.39 -11.88 -6.82
CA VAL A 134 12.59 -12.87 -7.56
C VAL A 134 13.42 -14.13 -7.72
N GLU A 135 12.87 -15.27 -7.34
CA GLU A 135 13.51 -16.58 -7.45
C GLU A 135 12.78 -17.45 -8.47
N TRP A 136 13.54 -18.07 -9.37
CA TRP A 136 13.01 -19.05 -10.31
C TRP A 136 13.91 -20.26 -10.41
N TRP A 137 13.31 -21.38 -10.81
CA TRP A 137 14.03 -22.61 -11.07
C TRP A 137 14.53 -22.63 -12.52
N GLN A 138 15.77 -23.07 -12.69
CA GLN A 138 16.41 -23.31 -13.97
C GLN A 138 17.22 -24.61 -13.90
N CYS A 139 16.66 -25.71 -14.42
CA CYS A 139 17.40 -26.96 -14.62
C CYS A 139 17.54 -27.26 -16.11
N ARG A 140 18.76 -27.53 -16.55
CA ARG A 140 19.06 -27.89 -17.95
C ARG A 140 19.24 -29.39 -18.16
N LEU A 141 18.97 -30.20 -17.14
CA LEU A 141 19.17 -31.65 -17.20
C LEU A 141 17.87 -32.38 -17.55
N PRO A 142 17.90 -33.33 -18.50
CA PRO A 142 16.75 -34.22 -18.77
C PRO A 142 16.36 -34.99 -17.51
N GLY A 143 15.05 -35.03 -17.18
CA GLY A 143 14.52 -35.78 -16.02
C GLY A 143 14.55 -35.03 -14.68
N CYS A 144 15.00 -33.77 -14.67
CA CYS A 144 14.91 -32.88 -13.52
C CYS A 144 13.47 -32.34 -13.40
N CYS A 145 12.53 -33.21 -13.04
CA CYS A 145 11.16 -32.79 -12.80
C CYS A 145 11.10 -32.06 -11.45
N PRO A 146 10.35 -30.95 -11.34
CA PRO A 146 9.89 -30.52 -10.03
C PRO A 146 9.08 -31.66 -9.37
N ASP A 147 9.03 -31.67 -8.05
CA ASP A 147 8.14 -32.55 -7.30
C ASP A 147 6.65 -32.30 -7.66
N SER A 148 5.74 -33.08 -7.08
CA SER A 148 4.29 -32.94 -7.30
C SER A 148 3.74 -31.56 -6.93
N GLN A 149 4.52 -30.68 -6.30
CA GLN A 149 4.17 -29.30 -5.96
C GLN A 149 4.86 -28.25 -6.85
N GLY A 150 5.65 -28.66 -7.85
CA GLY A 150 6.31 -27.72 -8.75
C GLY A 150 7.69 -27.24 -8.26
N PHE A 151 8.26 -27.82 -7.20
CA PHE A 151 9.55 -27.38 -6.63
C PHE A 151 10.70 -28.35 -6.86
N CYS A 152 11.89 -27.82 -7.10
CA CYS A 152 13.13 -28.60 -7.12
C CYS A 152 13.79 -28.52 -5.74
N GLN A 153 14.15 -29.65 -5.15
CA GLN A 153 14.83 -29.64 -3.84
C GLN A 153 16.30 -29.24 -3.92
N ASN A 154 16.90 -29.22 -5.12
CA ASN A 154 18.30 -28.86 -5.28
C ASN A 154 18.47 -27.32 -5.34
N PRO A 155 19.08 -26.67 -4.33
CA PRO A 155 19.28 -25.22 -4.31
C PRO A 155 20.14 -24.71 -5.48
N LYS A 156 21.02 -25.55 -6.06
CA LYS A 156 21.87 -25.15 -7.20
C LYS A 156 21.09 -24.85 -8.48
N HIS A 157 19.84 -25.30 -8.56
CA HIS A 157 18.96 -25.06 -9.70
C HIS A 157 18.12 -23.80 -9.56
N TYR A 158 18.21 -23.08 -8.43
CA TYR A 158 17.55 -21.80 -8.30
C TYR A 158 18.45 -20.67 -8.75
N ARG A 159 17.82 -19.68 -9.35
CA ARG A 159 18.41 -18.40 -9.72
C ARG A 159 17.57 -17.32 -9.07
N HIS A 160 18.21 -16.19 -8.79
CA HIS A 160 17.53 -15.02 -8.30
C HIS A 160 18.05 -13.76 -8.97
N THR A 161 17.23 -12.72 -8.92
CA THR A 161 17.62 -11.37 -9.28
C THR A 161 16.91 -10.37 -8.39
N ASN A 162 17.52 -9.21 -8.20
CA ASN A 162 16.97 -8.11 -7.42
C ASN A 162 16.41 -7.07 -8.38
N LEU A 163 15.12 -6.79 -8.25
CA LEU A 163 14.41 -5.80 -9.04
C LEU A 163 14.14 -4.58 -8.17
N TYR A 164 14.52 -3.41 -8.64
CA TYR A 164 14.19 -2.19 -7.93
C TYR A 164 12.69 -1.86 -8.07
N VAL A 165 12.05 -1.51 -6.95
CA VAL A 165 10.61 -1.23 -6.85
C VAL A 165 10.37 0.09 -6.12
N GLU A 166 9.32 0.81 -6.53
CA GLU A 166 8.87 2.05 -5.89
C GLU A 166 7.39 2.00 -5.54
N ILE A 167 7.03 2.58 -4.39
CA ILE A 167 5.67 2.61 -3.84
C ILE A 167 5.39 4.02 -3.30
N GLU A 168 4.42 4.69 -3.89
CA GLU A 168 3.89 5.98 -3.43
C GLU A 168 2.61 5.74 -2.64
N ALA A 169 2.66 6.02 -1.33
CA ALA A 169 1.49 5.91 -0.48
C ALA A 169 0.61 7.16 -0.65
N LYS A 170 -0.69 6.98 -0.89
CA LYS A 170 -1.67 8.06 -0.94
C LYS A 170 -2.80 7.74 0.02
N LEU A 171 -3.31 8.73 0.76
CA LEU A 171 -4.54 8.48 1.53
C LEU A 171 -5.73 8.29 0.59
N ASP A 172 -6.78 7.65 1.11
CA ASP A 172 -8.00 7.30 0.36
C ASP A 172 -8.53 8.45 -0.51
N GLY A 173 -8.73 8.18 -1.81
CA GLY A 173 -9.21 9.13 -2.80
C GLY A 173 -8.15 10.09 -3.35
N LYS A 174 -6.88 9.96 -2.94
CA LYS A 174 -5.80 10.88 -3.36
C LYS A 174 -4.89 10.32 -4.45
N ILE A 175 -5.12 9.12 -4.96
CA ILE A 175 -4.40 8.63 -6.14
C ILE A 175 -4.65 9.60 -7.31
N PRO A 176 -3.60 10.10 -8.00
CA PRO A 176 -3.75 11.06 -9.08
C PRO A 176 -4.43 10.43 -10.32
N PRO A 177 -5.32 11.16 -11.03
CA PRO A 177 -6.03 10.65 -12.20
C PRO A 177 -5.21 9.99 -13.33
N ASN A 178 -3.92 10.31 -13.44
CA ASN A 178 -3.04 9.76 -14.47
C ASN A 178 -2.24 8.52 -14.02
N ALA A 179 -2.40 8.08 -12.77
CA ALA A 179 -1.78 6.88 -12.25
C ALA A 179 -2.50 5.61 -12.76
N ARG A 180 -1.73 4.52 -12.94
CA ARG A 180 -2.28 3.20 -13.33
C ARG A 180 -3.34 2.69 -12.34
N GLU A 181 -3.17 2.98 -11.06
CA GLU A 181 -4.01 2.49 -9.97
C GLU A 181 -5.25 3.36 -9.74
N TYR A 182 -5.39 4.49 -10.45
CA TYR A 182 -6.55 5.35 -10.30
C TYR A 182 -7.85 4.63 -10.72
N ARG A 183 -8.89 4.76 -9.88
CA ARG A 183 -10.23 4.18 -10.11
C ARG A 183 -11.36 5.21 -10.02
N GLY A 184 -11.01 6.48 -9.82
CA GLY A 184 -11.99 7.57 -9.70
C GLY A 184 -12.42 8.15 -11.05
N ASN A 185 -13.20 9.23 -10.97
CA ASN A 185 -13.70 9.99 -12.13
C ASN A 185 -13.36 11.49 -12.06
N SER A 186 -12.59 11.93 -11.05
CA SER A 186 -12.04 13.27 -10.94
C SER A 186 -11.24 13.66 -12.17
N LYS A 187 -11.48 14.90 -12.63
CA LYS A 187 -10.77 15.57 -13.72
C LYS A 187 -9.94 16.75 -13.21
N ARG A 188 -9.57 16.75 -11.92
CA ARG A 188 -8.80 17.84 -11.33
C ARG A 188 -7.43 17.95 -12.01
N ALA A 189 -6.92 19.17 -12.07
CA ALA A 189 -5.53 19.38 -12.45
C ALA A 189 -4.60 18.71 -11.42
N LEU A 190 -3.52 18.10 -11.92
CA LEU A 190 -2.47 17.53 -11.10
C LEU A 190 -1.52 18.64 -10.64
N THR A 191 -1.07 18.55 -9.39
CA THR A 191 0.07 19.34 -8.91
C THR A 191 1.35 18.93 -9.65
N GLN A 192 2.38 19.78 -9.66
CA GLN A 192 3.65 19.45 -10.31
C GLN A 192 4.23 18.14 -9.78
N THR A 193 4.22 17.94 -8.46
CA THR A 193 4.67 16.70 -7.82
C THR A 193 3.91 15.47 -8.34
N GLU A 194 2.59 15.55 -8.47
CA GLU A 194 1.80 14.43 -8.98
C GLU A 194 2.05 14.15 -10.47
N GLN A 195 2.28 15.21 -11.26
CA GLN A 195 2.67 15.06 -12.67
C GLN A 195 4.01 14.32 -12.78
N ASP A 196 5.00 14.73 -11.99
CA ASP A 196 6.33 14.10 -11.96
C ASP A 196 6.23 12.63 -11.52
N GLN A 197 5.44 12.34 -10.49
CA GLN A 197 5.19 10.96 -10.00
C GLN A 197 4.54 10.08 -11.08
N CYS A 198 3.51 10.59 -11.76
CA CYS A 198 2.87 9.86 -12.86
C CYS A 198 3.83 9.66 -14.04
N GLN A 199 4.61 10.68 -14.40
CA GLN A 199 5.59 10.57 -15.48
C GLN A 199 6.67 9.53 -15.15
N ARG A 200 7.15 9.51 -13.91
CA ARG A 200 8.10 8.51 -13.42
C ARG A 200 7.51 7.11 -13.44
N GLN A 201 6.28 6.94 -12.95
CA GLN A 201 5.57 5.66 -13.02
C GLN A 201 5.52 5.15 -14.47
N GLN A 202 5.04 5.97 -15.39
CA GLN A 202 4.93 5.61 -16.81
C GLN A 202 6.30 5.29 -17.43
N ALA A 203 7.36 5.99 -17.04
CA ALA A 203 8.72 5.69 -17.50
C ALA A 203 9.24 4.35 -16.95
N MET A 204 9.00 4.03 -15.68
CA MET A 204 9.40 2.75 -15.07
C MET A 204 8.62 1.58 -15.67
N LEU A 205 7.29 1.69 -15.78
CA LEU A 205 6.45 0.64 -16.34
C LEU A 205 6.82 0.33 -17.80
N ARG A 206 7.13 1.34 -18.63
CA ARG A 206 7.58 1.14 -20.02
C ARG A 206 8.88 0.36 -20.14
N ARG A 207 9.72 0.37 -19.09
CA ARG A 207 10.99 -0.37 -19.04
C ARG A 207 10.83 -1.74 -18.35
N GLY A 208 9.60 -2.12 -18.02
CA GLY A 208 9.30 -3.33 -17.27
C GLY A 208 9.64 -3.25 -15.77
N GLY A 209 9.89 -2.05 -15.23
CA GLY A 209 10.07 -1.81 -13.80
C GLY A 209 8.75 -1.68 -13.03
N CYS A 210 8.84 -1.38 -11.74
CA CYS A 210 7.70 -1.32 -10.84
C CYS A 210 7.61 0.02 -10.09
N TYR A 211 6.49 0.71 -10.27
CA TYR A 211 6.12 1.90 -9.50
C TYR A 211 4.62 1.81 -9.22
N ILE A 212 4.24 1.79 -7.94
CA ILE A 212 2.87 1.53 -7.49
C ILE A 212 2.36 2.76 -6.73
N PHE A 213 1.19 3.27 -7.08
CA PHE A 213 0.41 4.09 -6.13
C PHE A 213 -0.49 3.18 -5.30
N ALA A 214 -0.50 3.34 -3.98
CA ALA A 214 -1.31 2.51 -3.10
C ALA A 214 -2.04 3.35 -2.05
N GLU A 215 -3.32 3.03 -1.82
CA GLU A 215 -4.09 3.58 -0.69
C GLU A 215 -3.97 2.71 0.55
N ARG A 216 -3.63 1.43 0.37
CA ARG A 216 -3.52 0.44 1.45
C ARG A 216 -2.32 -0.46 1.24
N THR A 217 -1.76 -0.96 2.33
CA THR A 217 -0.71 -1.98 2.31
C THR A 217 -1.13 -3.24 1.55
N ALA A 218 -2.39 -3.68 1.69
CA ALA A 218 -2.92 -4.83 0.97
C ALA A 218 -2.82 -4.67 -0.56
N GLU A 219 -3.06 -3.47 -1.08
CA GLU A 219 -3.02 -3.16 -2.51
C GLU A 219 -1.57 -3.11 -3.01
N ALA A 220 -0.66 -2.53 -2.22
CA ALA A 220 0.77 -2.56 -2.51
C ALA A 220 1.31 -4.01 -2.54
N ILE A 221 0.92 -4.85 -1.58
CA ILE A 221 1.28 -6.26 -1.53
C ILE A 221 0.76 -7.00 -2.77
N GLU A 222 -0.51 -6.79 -3.13
CA GLU A 222 -1.11 -7.42 -4.31
C GLU A 222 -0.40 -7.01 -5.60
N ALA A 223 -0.10 -5.72 -5.77
CA ALA A 223 0.62 -5.23 -6.94
C ALA A 223 2.06 -5.75 -7.02
N LEU A 224 2.76 -5.87 -5.89
CA LEU A 224 4.11 -6.47 -5.84
C LEU A 224 4.09 -7.97 -6.18
N VAL A 225 3.10 -8.71 -5.65
CA VAL A 225 2.90 -10.13 -5.99
C VAL A 225 2.63 -10.29 -7.48
N GLN A 226 1.73 -9.47 -8.02
CA GLN A 226 1.45 -9.47 -9.46
C GLN A 226 2.71 -9.16 -10.27
N TYR A 227 3.48 -8.15 -9.88
CA TYR A 227 4.72 -7.79 -10.57
C TYR A 227 5.75 -8.93 -10.54
N ARG A 228 5.94 -9.60 -9.40
CA ARG A 228 6.78 -10.80 -9.28
C ARG A 228 6.33 -11.88 -10.25
N ASP A 229 5.04 -12.19 -10.26
CA ASP A 229 4.48 -13.28 -11.07
C ASP A 229 4.58 -12.96 -12.57
N GLU A 230 4.38 -11.69 -12.96
CA GLU A 230 4.60 -11.20 -14.33
C GLU A 230 6.07 -11.31 -14.75
N VAL A 231 7.02 -11.02 -13.85
CA VAL A 231 8.45 -11.21 -14.12
C VAL A 231 8.73 -12.69 -14.33
N LEU A 232 8.29 -13.55 -13.42
CA LEU A 232 8.52 -15.00 -13.50
C LEU A 232 7.98 -15.58 -14.81
N ALA A 233 6.79 -15.15 -15.24
CA ALA A 233 6.19 -15.57 -16.50
C ALA A 233 6.98 -15.16 -17.75
N ARG A 234 7.84 -14.13 -17.67
CA ARG A 234 8.75 -13.72 -18.77
C ARG A 234 10.06 -14.51 -18.76
N MET A 235 10.37 -15.22 -17.67
CA MET A 235 11.61 -15.98 -17.48
C MET A 235 11.46 -17.48 -17.76
N SER A 236 10.22 -17.98 -17.78
CA SER A 236 9.83 -19.31 -18.23
C SER A 236 9.73 -19.39 -19.75
#